data_AF-A0A644ZU44-F1
#
_entry.id   AF-A0A644ZU44-F1
#
_cell.length_a   1.000
_cell.length_b   1.000
_cell.length_c   1.000
_cell.angle_alpha   90.00
_cell.angle_beta   90.00
_cell.angle_gamma   90.00
#
_symmetry.space_group_name_H-M   'P 1'
#
loop_
_entity.id
_entity.type
_entity.pdbx_description
1 polymer ?
#
loop_
_entity_poly.entity_id
_entity_poly.type
_entity_poly.pdbx_seq_one_letter_code
_entity_poly.pdbx_strand_id
1 'polypeptide(L)'
;MISLRNNGASISEVVGKYLGSKMKTVMRVFSVVLLVLVGTVFMTGPAMLLVKLTGMSLMFWLGVIVIYYFLATLLPIDQIIGRIYPFFGVCLIIMAVGVGGGIVLEGYHMPELTLINMHPAGLPIWPLMFITVACGAISGFHSTQSPMMARCLKNERHGRMVFYGAMVAEGVIALIWAAAGVAFYNSTGGLAAALKAGGPGGVVYDVSFTLLGSIGGALAMIGVIACPITSGDTAFRSARLTLADWFKLEQVKNTSRLYLSVPLIAVGTILSQMDFAIIWRYFAWTNQTLAMFVLWAGAVYLYKEHPEKPYCWMAAIPATFMAVVTFTYILQAPEGLKLPVSISYPAGFVFGAICLFLFVKNTFMSRKQEESSQESI
;
A
#
# COMPACT_ATOMS: atom_id res chain seq x y z
N MET A 1 -8.34 5.29 12.98
CA MET A 1 -9.27 5.78 14.02
C MET A 1 -10.68 5.22 13.89
N ILE A 2 -11.29 5.22 12.70
CA ILE A 2 -12.67 4.69 12.51
C ILE A 2 -12.79 3.24 13.00
N SER A 3 -11.84 2.36 12.64
CA SER A 3 -11.83 0.96 13.11
C SER A 3 -11.77 0.85 14.64
N LEU A 4 -10.96 1.67 15.32
CA LEU A 4 -10.87 1.73 16.79
C LEU A 4 -12.24 2.06 17.42
N ARG A 5 -12.91 3.11 16.91
CA ARG A 5 -14.25 3.53 17.34
C ARG A 5 -15.36 2.54 16.98
N ASN A 6 -15.04 1.53 16.16
CA ASN A 6 -15.92 0.43 15.78
C ASN A 6 -15.37 -0.92 16.30
N ASN A 7 -14.79 -0.94 17.50
CA ASN A 7 -14.32 -2.16 18.19
C ASN A 7 -13.31 -2.99 17.40
N GLY A 8 -12.44 -2.34 16.64
CA GLY A 8 -11.45 -3.02 15.81
C GLY A 8 -12.09 -3.80 14.65
N ALA A 9 -13.21 -3.31 14.11
CA ALA A 9 -13.84 -3.85 12.91
C ALA A 9 -12.89 -3.79 11.71
N SER A 10 -12.96 -4.81 10.85
CA SER A 10 -12.18 -4.85 9.62
C SER A 10 -12.59 -3.73 8.66
N ILE A 11 -11.67 -3.33 7.77
CA ILE A 11 -11.92 -2.19 6.89
C ILE A 11 -13.12 -2.42 5.95
N SER A 12 -13.36 -3.66 5.54
CA SER A 12 -14.52 -4.02 4.72
C SER A 12 -15.84 -3.84 5.47
N GLU A 13 -15.88 -4.14 6.78
CA GLU A 13 -17.02 -3.88 7.65
C GLU A 13 -17.24 -2.38 7.87
N VAL A 14 -16.15 -1.64 8.10
CA VAL A 14 -16.19 -0.17 8.22
C VAL A 14 -16.76 0.45 6.94
N VAL A 15 -16.23 0.08 5.77
CA VAL A 15 -16.76 0.57 4.49
C VAL A 15 -18.22 0.15 4.30
N GLY A 16 -18.59 -1.08 4.69
CA GLY A 16 -19.98 -1.53 4.65
C GLY A 16 -20.94 -0.70 5.49
N LYS A 17 -20.51 -0.28 6.69
CA LYS A 17 -21.30 0.58 7.58
C LYS A 17 -21.56 1.97 6.99
N TYR A 18 -20.59 2.54 6.27
CA TYR A 18 -20.68 3.92 5.76
C TYR A 18 -21.13 4.01 4.29
N LEU A 19 -20.79 3.04 3.43
CA LEU A 19 -21.11 3.03 1.99
C LEU A 19 -22.14 1.95 1.59
N GLY A 20 -22.57 1.09 2.53
CA GLY A 20 -23.63 0.11 2.33
C GLY A 20 -23.16 -1.30 1.95
N SER A 21 -24.11 -2.24 1.91
CA SER A 21 -23.86 -3.68 1.78
C SER A 21 -23.19 -4.08 0.44
N LYS A 22 -23.54 -3.41 -0.66
CA LYS A 22 -22.89 -3.67 -1.97
C LYS A 22 -21.39 -3.37 -1.90
N MET A 23 -21.03 -2.22 -1.33
CA MET A 23 -19.63 -1.80 -1.16
C MET A 23 -18.89 -2.67 -0.16
N LYS A 24 -19.55 -3.21 0.86
CA LYS A 24 -19.00 -4.21 1.77
C LYS A 24 -18.49 -5.44 1.02
N THR A 25 -19.28 -6.01 0.11
CA THR A 25 -18.89 -7.19 -0.68
C THR A 25 -17.73 -6.86 -1.62
N VAL A 26 -17.78 -5.72 -2.31
CA VAL A 26 -16.67 -5.23 -3.15
C VAL A 26 -15.38 -5.15 -2.33
N MET A 27 -15.44 -4.52 -1.15
CA MET A 27 -14.28 -4.37 -0.29
C MET A 27 -13.73 -5.68 0.25
N ARG A 28 -14.58 -6.67 0.56
CA ARG A 28 -14.12 -7.99 0.99
C ARG A 28 -13.29 -8.67 -0.10
N VAL A 29 -13.79 -8.68 -1.33
CA VAL A 29 -13.06 -9.24 -2.49
C VAL A 29 -11.76 -8.49 -2.73
N PHE A 30 -11.83 -7.16 -2.88
CA PHE A 30 -10.65 -6.34 -3.14
C PHE A 30 -9.59 -6.42 -2.03
N SER A 31 -10.01 -6.48 -0.77
CA SER A 31 -9.07 -6.61 0.35
C SER A 31 -8.33 -7.94 0.29
N VAL A 32 -9.02 -9.06 0.05
CA VAL A 32 -8.37 -10.37 -0.04
C VAL A 32 -7.40 -10.42 -1.21
N VAL A 33 -7.81 -9.93 -2.39
CA VAL A 33 -6.94 -9.85 -3.58
C VAL A 33 -5.72 -8.99 -3.29
N LEU A 34 -5.90 -7.78 -2.76
CA LEU A 34 -4.79 -6.88 -2.41
C LEU A 34 -3.83 -7.55 -1.43
N LEU A 35 -4.33 -8.16 -0.36
CA LEU A 35 -3.50 -8.74 0.69
C LEU A 35 -2.68 -9.92 0.19
N VAL A 36 -3.24 -10.74 -0.71
CA VAL A 36 -2.47 -11.81 -1.39
C VAL A 36 -1.40 -11.20 -2.30
N LEU A 37 -1.74 -10.20 -3.12
CA LEU A 37 -0.78 -9.55 -4.00
C LEU A 37 0.35 -8.87 -3.23
N VAL A 38 0.06 -8.18 -2.13
CA VAL A 38 1.06 -7.60 -1.21
C VAL A 38 1.98 -8.70 -0.69
N GLY A 39 1.41 -9.80 -0.20
CA GLY A 39 2.17 -10.95 0.29
C GLY A 39 3.12 -11.52 -0.77
N THR A 40 2.65 -11.63 -2.03
CA THR A 40 3.45 -12.10 -3.17
C THR A 40 4.56 -11.13 -3.56
N VAL A 41 4.26 -9.83 -3.70
CA VAL A 41 5.27 -8.80 -4.04
C VAL A 41 6.35 -8.73 -2.96
N PHE A 42 5.95 -8.82 -1.70
CA PHE A 42 6.86 -8.68 -0.57
C PHE A 42 7.55 -9.97 -0.15
N MET A 43 7.23 -11.14 -0.73
CA MET A 43 8.15 -12.30 -0.69
C MET A 43 9.16 -12.27 -1.83
N THR A 44 8.75 -11.83 -3.03
CA THR A 44 9.61 -11.86 -4.23
C THR A 44 10.69 -10.78 -4.21
N GLY A 45 10.34 -9.55 -3.83
CA GLY A 45 11.31 -8.44 -3.73
C GLY A 45 12.51 -8.75 -2.85
N PRO A 46 12.31 -9.12 -1.56
CA PRO A 46 13.40 -9.52 -0.67
C PRO A 46 14.14 -10.78 -1.10
N ALA A 47 13.46 -11.76 -1.70
CA ALA A 47 14.13 -12.94 -2.23
C ALA A 47 15.15 -12.58 -3.32
N MET A 48 14.82 -11.67 -4.24
CA MET A 48 15.78 -11.17 -5.25
C MET A 48 16.98 -10.48 -4.62
N LEU A 49 16.78 -9.73 -3.53
CA LEU A 49 17.87 -9.11 -2.78
C LEU A 49 18.79 -10.13 -2.10
N LEU A 50 18.19 -11.17 -1.51
CA LEU A 50 18.93 -12.25 -0.85
C LEU A 50 19.74 -13.09 -1.85
N VAL A 51 19.23 -13.30 -3.08
CA VAL A 51 20.00 -13.89 -4.18
C VAL A 51 21.25 -13.06 -4.47
N LYS A 52 21.11 -11.73 -4.60
CA LYS A 52 22.25 -10.85 -4.89
C LYS A 52 23.29 -10.85 -3.75
N LEU A 53 22.85 -10.97 -2.50
CA LEU A 53 23.73 -10.99 -1.33
C LEU A 53 24.45 -12.33 -1.11
N THR A 54 23.82 -13.46 -1.45
CA THR A 54 24.30 -14.80 -1.05
C THR A 54 24.67 -15.71 -2.21
N GLY A 55 24.28 -15.36 -3.44
CA GLY A 55 24.46 -16.19 -4.64
C GLY A 55 23.57 -17.44 -4.69
N MET A 56 22.75 -17.71 -3.67
CA MET A 56 21.81 -18.84 -3.69
C MET A 56 20.62 -18.58 -4.60
N SER A 57 19.94 -19.64 -5.05
CA SER A 57 18.85 -19.54 -6.02
C SER A 57 17.63 -18.78 -5.47
N LEU A 58 16.90 -18.11 -6.37
CA LEU A 58 15.67 -17.40 -6.01
C LEU A 58 14.64 -18.33 -5.37
N MET A 59 14.50 -19.55 -5.90
CA MET A 59 13.57 -20.55 -5.38
C MET A 59 13.90 -21.00 -3.96
N PHE A 60 15.19 -21.08 -3.61
CA PHE A 60 15.59 -21.40 -2.24
C PHE A 60 15.10 -20.32 -1.26
N TRP A 61 15.39 -19.05 -1.55
CA TRP A 61 14.98 -17.94 -0.69
C TRP A 61 13.47 -17.73 -0.65
N LEU A 62 12.78 -17.90 -1.79
CA LEU A 62 11.32 -17.92 -1.82
C LEU A 62 10.77 -19.01 -0.92
N GLY A 63 11.32 -20.24 -0.98
CA GLY A 63 10.93 -21.34 -0.11
C GLY A 63 11.09 -20.99 1.38
N VAL A 64 12.23 -20.40 1.76
CA VAL A 64 12.49 -19.95 3.14
C VAL A 64 11.45 -18.92 3.59
N ILE A 65 11.18 -17.89 2.76
CA ILE A 65 10.21 -16.84 3.09
C ILE A 65 8.78 -17.39 3.16
N VAL A 66 8.40 -18.30 2.26
CA VAL A 66 7.08 -18.94 2.27
C VAL A 66 6.88 -19.77 3.53
N ILE A 67 7.89 -20.55 3.95
CA ILE A 67 7.87 -21.30 5.22
C ILE A 67 7.72 -20.32 6.39
N TYR A 68 8.47 -19.23 6.39
CA TYR A 68 8.36 -18.19 7.41
C TYR A 68 6.95 -17.58 7.44
N TYR A 69 6.35 -17.21 6.30
CA TYR A 69 4.99 -16.69 6.23
C TYR A 69 3.96 -17.70 6.70
N PHE A 70 4.14 -18.98 6.38
CA PHE A 70 3.28 -20.04 6.87
C PHE A 70 3.29 -20.09 8.40
N LEU A 71 4.48 -20.10 9.01
CA LEU A 71 4.61 -20.05 10.47
C LEU A 71 4.01 -18.75 11.04
N ALA A 72 4.24 -17.61 10.41
CA ALA A 72 3.74 -16.31 10.83
C ALA A 72 2.21 -16.21 10.79
N THR A 73 1.54 -16.80 9.81
CA THR A 73 0.08 -16.78 9.76
C THR A 73 -0.59 -17.59 10.89
N LEU A 74 0.10 -18.61 11.40
CA LEU A 74 -0.40 -19.52 12.43
C LEU A 74 -0.06 -19.07 13.85
N LEU A 75 1.16 -18.58 14.05
CA LEU A 75 1.71 -18.23 15.36
C LEU A 75 1.45 -16.74 15.71
N PRO A 76 1.36 -16.40 17.00
CA PRO A 76 1.32 -15.00 17.44
C PRO A 76 2.60 -14.23 17.06
N ILE A 77 2.46 -12.93 16.75
CA ILE A 77 3.58 -12.03 16.39
C ILE A 77 4.70 -12.04 17.43
N ASP A 78 4.33 -12.02 18.71
CA ASP A 78 5.28 -11.90 19.82
C ASP A 78 6.19 -13.12 19.95
N GLN A 79 5.76 -14.28 19.44
CA GLN A 79 6.55 -15.52 19.47
C GLN A 79 7.59 -15.61 18.36
N ILE A 80 7.41 -14.85 17.27
CA ILE A 80 8.25 -14.96 16.09
C ILE A 80 9.27 -13.81 16.04
N ILE A 81 8.78 -12.57 15.96
CA ILE A 81 9.65 -11.45 15.57
C ILE A 81 9.27 -10.11 16.21
N GLY A 82 8.15 -10.04 16.94
CA GLY A 82 7.64 -8.79 17.51
C GLY A 82 8.64 -8.01 18.37
N ARG A 83 9.53 -8.72 19.11
CA ARG A 83 10.57 -8.09 19.94
C ARG A 83 11.69 -7.41 19.12
N ILE A 84 11.88 -7.81 17.88
CA ILE A 84 12.97 -7.33 17.00
C ILE A 84 12.49 -6.19 16.08
N TYR A 85 11.18 -5.98 15.93
CA TYR A 85 10.62 -4.91 15.08
C TYR A 85 11.20 -3.50 15.35
N PRO A 86 11.42 -3.06 16.61
CA PRO A 86 12.04 -1.77 16.86
C PRO A 86 13.44 -1.63 16.24
N PHE A 87 14.22 -2.72 16.23
CA PHE A 87 15.56 -2.73 15.63
C PHE A 87 15.48 -2.51 14.12
N PHE A 88 14.56 -3.18 13.41
CA PHE A 88 14.36 -2.93 11.97
C PHE A 88 13.90 -1.51 11.67
N GLY A 89 13.05 -0.93 12.53
CA GLY A 89 12.67 0.47 12.44
C GLY A 89 13.87 1.42 12.54
N VAL A 90 14.79 1.16 13.47
CA VAL A 90 16.05 1.92 13.59
C VAL A 90 16.93 1.73 12.35
N CYS A 91 17.08 0.50 11.85
CA CYS A 91 17.83 0.24 10.61
C CYS A 91 17.25 1.01 9.41
N LEU A 92 15.92 1.08 9.28
CA LEU A 92 15.27 1.87 8.21
C LEU A 92 15.56 3.37 8.33
N ILE A 93 15.58 3.91 9.55
CA ILE A 93 15.91 5.33 9.77
C ILE A 93 17.39 5.59 9.44
N ILE A 94 18.29 4.74 9.93
CA ILE A 94 19.73 4.85 9.65
C ILE A 94 19.98 4.78 8.14
N MET A 95 19.31 3.84 7.45
CA MET A 95 19.37 3.73 6.01
C MET A 95 18.87 5.01 5.32
N ALA A 96 17.72 5.54 5.71
CA ALA A 96 17.15 6.72 5.07
C ALA A 96 18.04 7.96 5.24
N VAL A 97 18.50 8.21 6.47
CA VAL A 97 19.43 9.32 6.76
C VAL A 97 20.77 9.09 6.07
N GLY A 98 21.26 7.85 6.06
CA GLY A 98 22.50 7.47 5.40
C GLY A 98 22.44 7.74 3.90
N VAL A 99 21.44 7.18 3.19
CA VAL A 99 21.31 7.34 1.73
C VAL A 99 21.08 8.81 1.37
N GLY A 100 20.19 9.50 2.10
CA GLY A 100 19.94 10.92 1.88
C GLY A 100 21.18 11.78 2.13
N GLY A 101 21.92 11.51 3.20
CA GLY A 101 23.17 12.18 3.51
C GLY A 101 24.28 11.87 2.48
N GLY A 102 24.40 10.61 2.06
CA GLY A 102 25.39 10.17 1.07
C GLY A 102 25.22 10.87 -0.28
N ILE A 103 23.98 11.00 -0.76
CA ILE A 103 23.68 11.75 -2.00
C ILE A 103 24.21 13.19 -1.91
N VAL A 104 23.97 13.86 -0.77
CA VAL A 104 24.36 15.26 -0.57
C VAL A 104 25.87 15.41 -0.36
N LEU A 105 26.47 14.56 0.47
CA LEU A 105 27.87 14.66 0.88
C LEU A 105 28.85 14.20 -0.22
N GLU A 106 28.48 13.20 -1.01
CA GLU A 106 29.29 12.74 -2.15
C GLU A 106 29.09 13.59 -3.40
N GLY A 107 28.21 14.59 -3.36
CA GLY A 107 28.03 15.57 -4.43
C GLY A 107 27.29 15.04 -5.66
N TYR A 108 26.38 14.08 -5.49
CA TYR A 108 25.54 13.60 -6.60
C TYR A 108 24.63 14.72 -7.10
N HIS A 109 24.58 14.90 -8.41
CA HIS A 109 23.75 15.94 -9.02
C HIS A 109 22.28 15.50 -9.07
N MET A 110 21.42 16.15 -8.29
CA MET A 110 19.98 16.00 -8.42
C MET A 110 19.48 16.82 -9.62
N PRO A 111 18.76 16.21 -10.59
CA PRO A 111 18.18 16.95 -11.69
C PRO A 111 17.21 18.03 -11.20
N GLU A 112 17.27 19.20 -11.82
CA GLU A 112 16.33 20.29 -11.58
C GLU A 112 14.90 19.88 -11.97
N LEU A 113 13.91 20.51 -11.33
CA LEU A 113 12.51 20.23 -11.62
C LEU A 113 12.17 20.62 -13.07
N THR A 114 11.71 19.64 -13.85
CA THR A 114 11.22 19.87 -15.21
C THR A 114 9.75 19.45 -15.32
N LEU A 115 9.00 20.16 -16.16
CA LEU A 115 7.60 19.83 -16.46
C LEU A 115 7.46 18.97 -17.72
N ILE A 116 8.58 18.57 -18.33
CA ILE A 116 8.59 17.71 -19.51
C ILE A 116 8.54 16.24 -19.09
N ASN A 117 7.93 15.41 -19.92
CA ASN A 117 7.90 13.98 -19.67
C ASN A 117 9.26 13.34 -19.96
N MET A 118 9.98 12.97 -18.90
CA MET A 118 11.30 12.31 -18.97
C MET A 118 11.21 10.77 -18.95
N HIS A 119 10.02 10.19 -19.04
CA HIS A 119 9.87 8.74 -19.07
C HIS A 119 10.49 8.17 -20.37
N PRO A 120 11.43 7.20 -20.32
CA PRO A 120 12.16 6.72 -21.51
C PRO A 120 11.26 6.20 -22.64
N ALA A 121 10.13 5.58 -22.30
CA ALA A 121 9.14 5.10 -23.26
C ALA A 121 7.99 6.10 -23.52
N GLY A 122 8.09 7.35 -23.06
CA GLY A 122 7.05 8.36 -23.24
C GLY A 122 5.72 8.07 -22.55
N LEU A 123 5.68 7.18 -21.56
CA LEU A 123 4.45 6.83 -20.84
C LEU A 123 3.91 8.05 -20.07
N PRO A 124 2.58 8.24 -20.00
CA PRO A 124 2.00 9.36 -19.26
C PRO A 124 2.44 9.37 -17.80
N ILE A 125 2.99 10.50 -17.32
CA ILE A 125 3.37 10.67 -15.90
C ILE A 125 2.15 10.52 -15.01
N TRP A 126 1.04 11.14 -15.38
CA TRP A 126 -0.25 10.98 -14.73
C TRP A 126 -1.13 10.05 -15.57
N PRO A 127 -1.85 9.07 -14.99
CA PRO A 127 -1.95 8.73 -13.56
C PRO A 127 -0.85 7.78 -13.05
N LEU A 128 0.09 7.35 -13.91
CA LEU A 128 1.06 6.29 -13.61
C LEU A 128 1.84 6.52 -12.31
N MET A 129 2.29 7.75 -12.05
CA MET A 129 3.05 8.11 -10.85
C MET A 129 2.33 7.72 -9.55
N PHE A 130 1.02 7.99 -9.44
CA PHE A 130 0.23 7.69 -8.25
C PHE A 130 -0.02 6.20 -8.05
N ILE A 131 0.06 5.42 -9.14
CA ILE A 131 -0.01 3.97 -9.07
C ILE A 131 1.36 3.40 -8.71
N THR A 132 2.42 3.77 -9.44
CA THR A 132 3.76 3.21 -9.27
C THR A 132 4.37 3.51 -7.90
N VAL A 133 4.22 4.74 -7.37
CA VAL A 133 4.68 5.13 -6.02
C VAL A 133 3.66 4.66 -4.98
N ALA A 134 3.24 3.39 -5.05
CA ALA A 134 2.02 2.89 -4.43
C ALA A 134 1.84 3.31 -2.96
N CYS A 135 2.52 2.64 -2.02
CA CYS A 135 2.38 2.96 -0.60
C CYS A 135 2.95 4.33 -0.20
N GLY A 136 3.84 4.91 -1.02
CA GLY A 136 4.45 6.23 -0.76
C GLY A 136 3.52 7.41 -1.10
N ALA A 137 2.60 7.26 -2.06
CA ALA A 137 1.63 8.30 -2.41
C ALA A 137 0.39 8.23 -1.49
N ILE A 138 -0.27 7.07 -1.45
CA ILE A 138 -1.37 6.75 -0.53
C ILE A 138 -1.58 5.24 -0.51
N SER A 139 -2.02 4.68 0.63
CA SER A 139 -2.10 3.22 0.78
C SER A 139 -3.42 2.70 1.32
N GLY A 140 -4.05 1.84 0.52
CA GLY A 140 -5.18 1.03 0.95
C GLY A 140 -4.72 -0.10 1.87
N PHE A 141 -3.57 -0.71 1.62
CA PHE A 141 -3.01 -1.77 2.46
C PHE A 141 -2.87 -1.34 3.92
N HIS A 142 -2.34 -0.15 4.20
CA HIS A 142 -2.22 0.34 5.58
C HIS A 142 -3.58 0.46 6.30
N SER A 143 -4.67 0.73 5.55
CA SER A 143 -6.02 0.73 6.11
C SER A 143 -6.50 -0.68 6.51
N THR A 144 -6.06 -1.73 5.79
CA THR A 144 -6.39 -3.12 6.15
C THR A 144 -5.67 -3.57 7.43
N GLN A 145 -4.57 -2.89 7.81
CA GLN A 145 -3.81 -3.15 9.04
C GLN A 145 -4.37 -2.44 10.28
N SER A 146 -5.19 -1.40 10.06
CA SER A 146 -5.81 -0.62 11.12
C SER A 146 -6.56 -1.45 12.19
N PRO A 147 -7.28 -2.54 11.87
CA PRO A 147 -7.98 -3.36 12.86
C PRO A 147 -7.05 -4.03 13.86
N MET A 148 -5.91 -4.57 13.40
CA MET A 148 -4.93 -5.21 14.29
C MET A 148 -4.30 -4.17 15.22
N MET A 149 -3.88 -3.04 14.68
CA MET A 149 -3.32 -1.95 15.48
C MET A 149 -4.35 -1.35 16.45
N ALA A 150 -5.60 -1.20 16.01
CA ALA A 150 -6.68 -0.69 16.86
C ALA A 150 -6.91 -1.57 18.10
N ARG A 151 -6.80 -2.89 17.98
CA ARG A 151 -6.95 -3.83 19.11
C ARG A 151 -5.79 -3.77 20.11
N CYS A 152 -4.64 -3.23 19.71
CA CYS A 152 -3.45 -3.09 20.57
C CYS A 152 -3.31 -1.68 21.19
N LEU A 153 -4.05 -0.69 20.69
CA LEU A 153 -3.98 0.68 21.20
C LEU A 153 -4.68 0.81 22.54
N LYS A 154 -3.93 1.16 23.59
CA LYS A 154 -4.47 1.43 24.93
C LYS A 154 -5.23 2.75 25.02
N ASN A 155 -4.80 3.75 24.26
CA ASN A 155 -5.34 5.11 24.29
C ASN A 155 -5.48 5.69 22.89
N GLU A 156 -6.61 6.37 22.62
CA GLU A 156 -6.87 6.99 21.32
C GLU A 156 -5.85 8.09 20.98
N ARG A 157 -5.28 8.76 21.99
CA ARG A 157 -4.24 9.79 21.84
C ARG A 157 -3.00 9.28 21.10
N HIS A 158 -2.66 7.99 21.22
CA HIS A 158 -1.54 7.39 20.51
C HIS A 158 -1.82 7.19 19.01
N GLY A 159 -3.09 7.27 18.57
CA GLY A 159 -3.49 7.05 17.20
C GLY A 159 -2.82 8.01 16.20
N ARG A 160 -2.59 9.28 16.58
CA ARG A 160 -1.89 10.23 15.71
C ARG A 160 -0.45 9.80 15.43
N MET A 161 0.28 9.36 16.45
CA MET A 161 1.66 8.89 16.30
C MET A 161 1.71 7.59 15.49
N VAL A 162 0.86 6.62 15.85
CA VAL A 162 0.88 5.27 15.26
C VAL A 162 0.40 5.24 13.81
N PHE A 163 -0.64 6.00 13.45
CA PHE A 163 -1.17 5.99 12.08
C PHE A 163 -0.59 7.13 11.24
N TYR A 164 -0.75 8.38 11.66
CA TYR A 164 -0.33 9.53 10.85
C TYR A 164 1.19 9.71 10.87
N GLY A 165 1.83 9.59 12.04
CA GLY A 165 3.29 9.71 12.17
C GLY A 165 4.05 8.67 11.36
N ALA A 166 3.60 7.41 11.39
CA ALA A 166 4.19 6.33 10.59
C ALA A 166 4.09 6.60 9.09
N MET A 167 2.92 7.00 8.58
CA MET A 167 2.75 7.32 7.15
C MET A 167 3.62 8.50 6.69
N VAL A 168 3.79 9.53 7.53
CA VAL A 168 4.68 10.67 7.22
C VAL A 168 6.14 10.19 7.15
N ALA A 169 6.58 9.37 8.09
CA ALA A 169 7.95 8.82 8.08
C ALA A 169 8.21 7.96 6.83
N GLU A 170 7.28 7.08 6.46
CA GLU A 170 7.38 6.29 5.22
C GLU A 170 7.41 7.17 3.96
N GLY A 171 6.62 8.25 3.93
CA GLY A 171 6.65 9.23 2.84
C GLY A 171 8.01 9.87 2.67
N VAL A 172 8.67 10.27 3.76
CA VAL A 172 10.05 10.82 3.72
C VAL A 172 11.03 9.77 3.19
N ILE A 173 10.94 8.52 3.66
CA ILE A 173 11.79 7.41 3.18
C ILE A 173 11.59 7.19 1.67
N ALA A 174 10.34 7.22 1.20
CA ALA A 174 10.01 7.06 -0.22
C ALA A 174 10.61 8.19 -1.08
N LEU A 175 10.54 9.43 -0.61
CA LEU A 175 11.14 10.58 -1.30
C LEU A 175 12.68 10.47 -1.37
N ILE A 176 13.34 10.03 -0.30
CA ILE A 176 14.79 9.80 -0.29
C ILE A 176 15.16 8.75 -1.34
N TRP A 177 14.43 7.63 -1.42
CA TRP A 177 14.69 6.58 -2.40
C TRP A 177 14.39 7.02 -3.84
N ALA A 178 13.37 7.85 -4.05
CA ALA A 178 13.11 8.44 -5.35
C ALA A 178 14.26 9.37 -5.78
N ALA A 179 14.75 10.20 -4.87
CA ALA A 179 15.91 11.06 -5.11
C ALA A 179 17.17 10.22 -5.39
N ALA A 180 17.42 9.17 -4.61
CA ALA A 180 18.54 8.25 -4.80
C ALA A 180 18.53 7.60 -6.19
N GLY A 181 17.38 7.08 -6.63
CA GLY A 181 17.25 6.43 -7.93
C GLY A 181 17.55 7.37 -9.10
N VAL A 182 17.21 8.65 -8.99
CA VAL A 182 17.44 9.63 -10.06
C VAL A 182 18.86 10.21 -10.01
N ALA A 183 19.35 10.56 -8.82
CA ALA A 183 20.66 11.19 -8.63
C ALA A 183 21.81 10.20 -8.87
N PHE A 184 21.71 8.97 -8.34
CA PHE A 184 22.78 7.97 -8.42
C PHE A 184 23.04 7.51 -9.87
N TYR A 185 21.98 7.39 -10.67
CA TYR A 185 22.08 6.91 -12.06
C TYR A 185 22.12 8.03 -13.11
N ASN A 186 22.34 9.28 -12.70
CA ASN A 186 22.52 10.46 -13.55
C ASN A 186 21.39 10.77 -14.57
N SER A 187 20.25 10.05 -14.54
CA SER A 187 19.00 10.33 -15.29
C SER A 187 18.02 9.16 -15.18
N THR A 188 16.81 9.34 -15.73
CA THR A 188 15.81 8.26 -15.90
C THR A 188 16.30 7.12 -16.80
N GLY A 189 17.19 7.39 -17.76
CA GLY A 189 17.75 6.39 -18.67
C GLY A 189 18.69 5.41 -17.97
N GLY A 190 19.61 5.93 -17.14
CA GLY A 190 20.51 5.11 -16.33
C GLY A 190 19.75 4.24 -15.33
N LEU A 191 18.73 4.80 -14.68
CA LEU A 191 17.87 4.06 -13.76
C LEU A 191 17.11 2.94 -14.48
N ALA A 192 16.57 3.19 -15.68
CA ALA A 192 15.89 2.17 -16.47
C ALA A 192 16.81 1.01 -16.87
N ALA A 193 18.07 1.31 -17.21
CA ALA A 193 19.07 0.28 -17.49
C ALA A 193 19.40 -0.55 -16.25
N ALA A 194 19.57 0.09 -15.08
CA ALA A 194 19.82 -0.59 -13.81
C ALA A 194 18.65 -1.49 -13.38
N LEU A 195 17.41 -1.00 -13.53
CA LEU A 195 16.20 -1.79 -13.28
C LEU A 195 16.11 -3.00 -14.22
N LYS A 196 16.53 -2.87 -15.48
CA LYS A 196 16.55 -4.01 -16.42
C LYS A 196 17.64 -5.03 -16.08
N ALA A 197 18.79 -4.57 -15.57
CA ALA A 197 19.93 -5.44 -15.26
C ALA A 197 19.78 -6.19 -13.93
N GLY A 198 19.32 -5.51 -12.88
CA GLY A 198 19.29 -6.06 -11.52
C GLY A 198 17.93 -5.97 -10.82
N GLY A 199 16.90 -5.44 -11.48
CA GLY A 199 15.60 -5.19 -10.86
C GLY A 199 15.65 -4.11 -9.76
N PRO A 200 14.52 -3.87 -9.08
CA PRO A 200 14.45 -2.94 -7.96
C PRO A 200 15.41 -3.30 -6.82
N GLY A 201 15.59 -4.59 -6.56
CA GLY A 201 16.55 -5.05 -5.55
C GLY A 201 18.00 -4.73 -5.94
N GLY A 202 18.35 -4.90 -7.21
CA GLY A 202 19.68 -4.56 -7.70
C GLY A 202 20.02 -3.09 -7.50
N VAL A 203 19.08 -2.21 -7.83
CA VAL A 203 19.17 -0.76 -7.62
C VAL A 203 19.39 -0.40 -6.15
N VAL A 204 18.58 -0.97 -5.26
CA VAL A 204 18.73 -0.77 -3.80
C VAL A 204 20.11 -1.18 -3.33
N TYR A 205 20.60 -2.34 -3.78
CA TYR A 205 21.91 -2.86 -3.39
C TYR A 205 23.03 -1.92 -3.82
N ASP A 206 23.04 -1.49 -5.08
CA ASP A 206 24.11 -0.66 -5.63
C ASP A 206 24.17 0.68 -4.89
N VAL A 207 23.02 1.35 -4.75
CA VAL A 207 22.90 2.61 -3.99
C VAL A 207 23.39 2.45 -2.55
N SER A 208 22.98 1.36 -1.87
CA SER A 208 23.31 1.16 -0.46
C SER A 208 24.79 0.89 -0.22
N PHE A 209 25.42 0.01 -1.00
CA PHE A 209 26.82 -0.34 -0.80
C PHE A 209 27.80 0.70 -1.35
N THR A 210 27.40 1.47 -2.37
CA THR A 210 28.22 2.57 -2.88
C THR A 210 28.19 3.78 -1.94
N LEU A 211 27.01 4.24 -1.51
CA LEU A 211 26.90 5.47 -0.70
C LEU A 211 27.24 5.28 0.78
N LEU A 212 27.04 4.08 1.33
CA LEU A 212 27.18 3.83 2.77
C LEU A 212 28.38 2.94 3.14
N GLY A 213 29.13 2.49 2.12
CA GLY A 213 30.17 1.48 2.26
C GLY A 213 29.65 0.16 2.81
N SER A 214 30.57 -0.73 3.19
CA SER A 214 30.23 -2.12 3.57
C SER A 214 29.36 -2.22 4.83
N ILE A 215 29.65 -1.41 5.86
CA ILE A 215 28.95 -1.47 7.15
C ILE A 215 27.55 -0.85 7.02
N GLY A 216 27.46 0.35 6.46
CA GLY A 216 26.17 1.04 6.29
C GLY A 216 25.29 0.35 5.25
N GLY A 217 25.89 -0.17 4.18
CA GLY A 217 25.19 -0.98 3.18
C GLY A 217 24.59 -2.26 3.78
N ALA A 218 25.33 -2.98 4.63
CA ALA A 218 24.81 -4.15 5.32
C ALA A 218 23.63 -3.80 6.25
N LEU A 219 23.72 -2.71 7.01
CA LEU A 219 22.62 -2.25 7.87
C LEU A 219 21.39 -1.82 7.07
N ALA A 220 21.59 -1.14 5.94
CA ALA A 220 20.53 -0.79 5.00
C ALA A 220 19.84 -2.04 4.45
N MET A 221 20.60 -3.06 4.05
CA MET A 221 20.03 -4.32 3.56
C MET A 221 19.16 -5.02 4.59
N ILE A 222 19.55 -5.02 5.87
CA ILE A 222 18.71 -5.58 6.94
C ILE A 222 17.36 -4.85 6.99
N GLY A 223 17.37 -3.51 6.93
CA GLY A 223 16.13 -2.71 6.91
C GLY A 223 15.26 -2.99 5.68
N VAL A 224 15.84 -2.93 4.48
CA VAL A 224 15.09 -3.09 3.22
C VAL A 224 14.59 -4.51 3.00
N ILE A 225 15.27 -5.53 3.54
CA ILE A 225 14.82 -6.92 3.46
C ILE A 225 13.76 -7.20 4.53
N ALA A 226 14.00 -6.79 5.77
CA ALA A 226 13.09 -7.08 6.87
C ALA A 226 11.73 -6.39 6.70
N CYS A 227 11.70 -5.13 6.27
CA CYS A 227 10.47 -4.35 6.18
C CYS A 227 9.41 -4.98 5.26
N PRO A 228 9.70 -5.34 3.99
CA PRO A 228 8.74 -6.04 3.14
C PRO A 228 8.40 -7.43 3.68
N ILE A 229 9.35 -8.20 4.22
CA ILE A 229 9.07 -9.52 4.82
C ILE A 229 8.02 -9.39 5.95
N THR A 230 8.18 -8.42 6.84
CA THR A 230 7.21 -8.13 7.92
C THR A 230 5.92 -7.46 7.43
N SER A 231 5.91 -6.90 6.22
CA SER A 231 4.69 -6.39 5.61
C SER A 231 3.90 -7.52 4.96
N GLY A 232 4.59 -8.48 4.34
CA GLY A 232 4.01 -9.66 3.70
C GLY A 232 3.41 -10.65 4.70
N ASP A 233 4.09 -10.92 5.82
CA ASP A 233 3.53 -11.77 6.89
C ASP A 233 2.22 -11.19 7.43
N THR A 234 2.23 -9.88 7.65
CA THR A 234 1.10 -9.11 8.15
C THR A 234 -0.03 -9.07 7.10
N ALA A 235 0.30 -9.05 5.81
CA ALA A 235 -0.66 -9.14 4.72
C ALA A 235 -1.40 -10.49 4.70
N PHE A 236 -0.68 -11.62 4.72
CA PHE A 236 -1.33 -12.94 4.77
C PHE A 236 -2.12 -13.16 6.05
N ARG A 237 -1.62 -12.67 7.20
CA ARG A 237 -2.36 -12.70 8.46
C ARG A 237 -3.68 -11.91 8.35
N SER A 238 -3.63 -10.72 7.76
CA SER A 238 -4.82 -9.89 7.50
C SER A 238 -5.80 -10.54 6.52
N ALA A 239 -5.28 -11.22 5.48
CA ALA A 239 -6.12 -11.91 4.51
C ALA A 239 -6.91 -13.03 5.20
N ARG A 240 -6.23 -13.82 6.03
CA ARG A 240 -6.88 -14.85 6.86
C ARG A 240 -7.95 -14.27 7.75
N LEU A 241 -7.64 -13.19 8.48
CA LEU A 241 -8.62 -12.55 9.37
C LEU A 241 -9.81 -11.97 8.60
N THR A 242 -9.57 -11.38 7.43
CA THR A 242 -10.64 -10.85 6.56
C THR A 242 -11.55 -11.96 6.05
N LEU A 243 -11.00 -13.11 5.64
CA LEU A 243 -11.77 -14.29 5.25
C LEU A 243 -12.52 -14.89 6.44
N ALA A 244 -11.88 -14.97 7.61
CA ALA A 244 -12.53 -15.45 8.83
C ALA A 244 -13.72 -14.57 9.22
N ASP A 245 -13.59 -13.25 9.16
CA ASP A 245 -14.68 -12.30 9.41
C ASP A 245 -15.79 -12.42 8.34
N TRP A 246 -15.42 -12.65 7.08
CA TRP A 246 -16.39 -12.82 5.99
C TRP A 246 -17.23 -14.09 6.19
N PHE A 247 -16.57 -15.23 6.36
CA PHE A 247 -17.23 -16.53 6.53
C PHE A 247 -17.70 -16.81 7.96
N LYS A 248 -17.51 -15.86 8.89
CA LYS A 248 -17.83 -15.99 10.32
C LYS A 248 -17.20 -17.25 10.94
N LEU A 249 -15.95 -17.54 10.57
CA LEU A 249 -15.20 -18.69 11.05
C LEU A 249 -14.40 -18.33 12.30
N GLU A 250 -14.63 -19.04 13.41
CA GLU A 250 -13.83 -18.87 14.61
C GLU A 250 -12.37 -19.33 14.41
N GLN A 251 -11.42 -18.51 14.84
CA GLN A 251 -9.98 -18.71 14.62
C GLN A 251 -9.22 -19.17 15.88
N VAL A 252 -9.93 -19.76 16.86
CA VAL A 252 -9.35 -20.21 18.13
C VAL A 252 -8.45 -21.43 17.93
N LYS A 253 -8.92 -22.44 17.18
CA LYS A 253 -8.18 -23.68 16.91
C LYS A 253 -7.19 -23.53 15.75
N ASN A 254 -6.03 -24.16 15.86
CA ASN A 254 -5.00 -24.16 14.80
C ASN A 254 -5.51 -24.78 13.49
N THR A 255 -6.43 -25.75 13.56
CA THR A 255 -7.06 -26.34 12.37
C THR A 255 -7.85 -25.30 11.56
N SER A 256 -8.69 -24.50 12.21
CA SER A 256 -9.42 -23.40 11.55
C SER A 256 -8.49 -22.35 10.93
N ARG A 257 -7.29 -22.16 11.51
CA ARG A 257 -6.26 -21.28 10.95
C ARG A 257 -5.62 -21.88 9.71
N LEU A 258 -5.32 -23.18 9.73
CA LEU A 258 -4.71 -23.91 8.61
C LEU A 258 -5.62 -23.93 7.38
N TYR A 259 -6.92 -24.18 7.56
CA TYR A 259 -7.90 -24.21 6.47
C TYR A 259 -7.91 -22.94 5.61
N LEU A 260 -7.64 -21.78 6.20
CA LEU A 260 -7.55 -20.51 5.46
C LEU A 260 -6.12 -20.16 5.05
N SER A 261 -5.11 -20.47 5.88
CA SER A 261 -3.72 -20.09 5.63
C SER A 261 -3.10 -20.87 4.48
N VAL A 262 -3.36 -22.19 4.39
CA VAL A 262 -2.78 -23.04 3.33
C VAL A 262 -3.22 -22.58 1.94
N PRO A 263 -4.51 -22.39 1.63
CA PRO A 263 -4.92 -21.90 0.31
C PRO A 263 -4.38 -20.51 0.00
N LEU A 264 -4.39 -19.59 0.96
CA LEU A 264 -3.89 -18.23 0.76
C LEU A 264 -2.41 -18.21 0.37
N ILE A 265 -1.57 -18.95 1.10
CA ILE A 265 -0.13 -19.02 0.85
C ILE A 265 0.16 -19.81 -0.44
N ALA A 266 -0.61 -20.84 -0.74
CA ALA A 266 -0.49 -21.57 -2.00
C ALA A 266 -0.75 -20.65 -3.20
N VAL A 267 -1.85 -19.87 -3.17
CA VAL A 267 -2.13 -18.87 -4.21
C VAL A 267 -1.01 -17.84 -4.30
N GLY A 268 -0.54 -17.32 -3.17
CA GLY A 268 0.55 -16.35 -3.14
C GLY A 268 1.86 -16.88 -3.72
N THR A 269 2.17 -18.15 -3.47
CA THR A 269 3.35 -18.87 -4.00
C THR A 269 3.21 -19.17 -5.49
N ILE A 270 2.01 -19.48 -5.98
CA ILE A 270 1.79 -19.66 -7.42
C ILE A 270 1.96 -18.32 -8.15
N LEU A 271 1.39 -17.25 -7.61
CA LEU A 271 1.54 -15.90 -8.17
C LEU A 271 3.00 -15.40 -8.12
N SER A 272 3.82 -15.88 -7.18
CA SER A 272 5.23 -15.48 -7.10
C SER A 272 6.09 -16.01 -8.26
N GLN A 273 5.56 -16.96 -9.04
CA GLN A 273 6.18 -17.46 -10.27
C GLN A 273 5.90 -16.59 -11.50
N MET A 274 5.00 -15.61 -11.38
CA MET A 274 4.71 -14.66 -12.46
C MET A 274 5.75 -13.53 -12.48
N ASP A 275 5.82 -12.82 -13.60
CA ASP A 275 6.68 -11.64 -13.74
C ASP A 275 6.37 -10.58 -12.65
N PHE A 276 7.42 -10.16 -11.94
CA PHE A 276 7.32 -9.23 -10.83
C PHE A 276 6.64 -7.91 -11.23
N ALA A 277 6.93 -7.37 -12.42
CA ALA A 277 6.35 -6.12 -12.88
C ALA A 277 4.86 -6.25 -13.22
N ILE A 278 4.39 -7.44 -13.60
CA ILE A 278 2.95 -7.71 -13.76
C ILE A 278 2.27 -7.69 -12.39
N ILE A 279 2.78 -8.47 -11.43
CA ILE A 279 2.19 -8.55 -10.08
C ILE A 279 2.22 -7.17 -9.39
N TRP A 280 3.33 -6.44 -9.52
CA TRP A 280 3.48 -5.09 -8.96
C TRP A 280 2.39 -4.13 -9.47
N ARG A 281 2.08 -4.15 -10.78
CA ARG A 281 1.05 -3.28 -11.37
C ARG A 281 -0.35 -3.58 -10.83
N TYR A 282 -0.72 -4.85 -10.73
CA TYR A 282 -2.00 -5.24 -10.14
C TYR A 282 -2.07 -4.91 -8.64
N PHE A 283 -0.99 -5.17 -7.90
CA PHE A 283 -0.86 -4.76 -6.50
C PHE A 283 -1.06 -3.24 -6.34
N ALA A 284 -0.31 -2.45 -7.11
CA ALA A 284 -0.32 -1.02 -7.04
C ALA A 284 -1.72 -0.45 -7.33
N TRP A 285 -2.35 -0.90 -8.41
CA TRP A 285 -3.69 -0.42 -8.77
C TRP A 285 -4.76 -0.84 -7.75
N THR A 286 -4.74 -2.10 -7.28
CA THR A 286 -5.69 -2.56 -6.26
C THR A 286 -5.50 -1.81 -4.94
N ASN A 287 -4.26 -1.50 -4.57
CA ASN A 287 -3.93 -0.71 -3.38
C ASN A 287 -4.51 0.71 -3.46
N GLN A 288 -4.33 1.39 -4.60
CA GLN A 288 -4.87 2.73 -4.81
C GLN A 288 -6.40 2.75 -4.87
N THR A 289 -6.99 1.76 -5.52
CA THR A 289 -8.45 1.61 -5.60
C THR A 289 -9.06 1.37 -4.22
N LEU A 290 -8.41 0.57 -3.38
CA LEU A 290 -8.84 0.37 -2.00
C LEU A 290 -8.70 1.65 -1.18
N ALA A 291 -7.60 2.40 -1.34
CA ALA A 291 -7.43 3.70 -0.70
C ALA A 291 -8.58 4.67 -1.06
N MET A 292 -8.98 4.73 -2.33
CA MET A 292 -10.11 5.52 -2.80
C MET A 292 -11.42 5.17 -2.06
N PHE A 293 -11.76 3.88 -1.95
CA PHE A 293 -12.98 3.47 -1.23
C PHE A 293 -12.94 3.83 0.26
N VAL A 294 -11.77 3.71 0.88
CA VAL A 294 -11.58 4.06 2.30
C VAL A 294 -11.66 5.56 2.51
N LEU A 295 -11.14 6.39 1.59
CA LEU A 295 -11.32 7.84 1.63
C LEU A 295 -12.80 8.23 1.50
N TRP A 296 -13.57 7.59 0.61
CA TRP A 296 -15.01 7.81 0.51
C TRP A 296 -15.75 7.42 1.79
N ALA A 297 -15.42 6.27 2.37
CA ALA A 297 -15.99 5.86 3.65
C ALA A 297 -15.61 6.83 4.79
N GLY A 298 -14.37 7.34 4.78
CA GLY A 298 -13.91 8.38 5.69
C GLY A 298 -14.64 9.71 5.52
N ALA A 299 -14.94 10.12 4.28
CA ALA A 299 -15.71 11.32 3.99
C ALA A 299 -17.14 11.22 4.52
N VAL A 300 -17.81 10.08 4.30
CA VAL A 300 -19.16 9.83 4.84
C VAL A 300 -19.12 9.74 6.36
N TYR A 301 -18.09 9.12 6.95
CA TYR A 301 -17.92 9.09 8.40
C TYR A 301 -17.82 10.50 8.99
N LEU A 302 -16.91 11.33 8.46
CA LEU A 302 -16.71 12.70 8.94
C LEU A 302 -17.96 13.56 8.79
N TYR A 303 -18.71 13.36 7.70
CA TYR A 303 -20.01 14.01 7.52
C TYR A 303 -21.01 13.58 8.60
N LYS A 304 -21.17 12.27 8.85
CA LYS A 304 -22.14 11.77 9.84
C LYS A 304 -21.82 12.19 11.27
N GLU A 305 -20.55 12.26 11.65
CA GLU A 305 -20.15 12.63 13.02
C GLU A 305 -20.16 14.14 13.26
N HIS A 306 -19.87 14.94 12.22
CA HIS A 306 -19.76 16.39 12.32
C HIS A 306 -20.47 17.07 11.14
N PRO A 307 -21.80 16.93 11.02
CA PRO A 307 -22.52 17.30 9.81
C PRO A 307 -22.63 18.82 9.63
N GLU A 308 -22.48 19.59 10.72
CA GLU A 308 -22.42 21.06 10.74
C GLU A 308 -21.09 21.63 10.23
N LYS A 309 -20.05 20.79 10.09
CA LYS A 309 -18.69 21.25 9.79
C LYS A 309 -18.20 20.70 8.46
N PRO A 310 -17.41 21.45 7.68
CA PRO A 310 -16.91 21.02 6.37
C PRO A 310 -15.79 19.97 6.44
N TYR A 311 -15.65 19.22 7.55
CA TYR A 311 -14.56 18.26 7.74
C TYR A 311 -14.60 17.11 6.74
N CYS A 312 -15.77 16.74 6.23
CA CYS A 312 -15.89 15.67 5.22
C CYS A 312 -15.09 15.98 3.95
N TRP A 313 -14.89 17.26 3.60
CA TRP A 313 -14.14 17.67 2.41
C TRP A 313 -12.66 17.31 2.48
N MET A 314 -12.09 17.20 3.68
CA MET A 314 -10.70 16.75 3.87
C MET A 314 -10.46 15.33 3.32
N ALA A 315 -11.50 14.49 3.31
CA ALA A 315 -11.44 13.14 2.73
C ALA A 315 -12.08 13.08 1.35
N ALA A 316 -13.16 13.83 1.09
CA ALA A 316 -13.89 13.79 -0.19
C ALA A 316 -13.07 14.34 -1.36
N ILE A 317 -12.25 15.38 -1.15
CA ILE A 317 -11.38 15.95 -2.20
C ILE A 317 -10.32 14.92 -2.64
N PRO A 318 -9.50 14.34 -1.72
CA PRO A 318 -8.60 13.24 -2.08
C PRO A 318 -9.35 12.02 -2.66
N ALA A 319 -10.54 11.69 -2.15
CA ALA A 319 -11.32 10.55 -2.66
C ALA A 319 -11.71 10.74 -4.13
N THR A 320 -12.16 11.95 -4.49
CA THR A 320 -12.50 12.33 -5.87
C THR A 320 -11.28 12.27 -6.76
N PHE A 321 -10.15 12.84 -6.31
CA PHE A 321 -8.89 12.77 -7.05
C PHE A 321 -8.44 11.33 -7.30
N MET A 322 -8.46 10.48 -6.27
CA MET A 322 -8.09 9.07 -6.41
C MET A 322 -9.07 8.28 -7.29
N ALA A 323 -10.34 8.67 -7.35
CA ALA A 323 -11.30 8.10 -8.30
C ALA A 323 -10.92 8.41 -9.75
N VAL A 324 -10.53 9.66 -10.03
CA VAL A 324 -10.04 10.03 -11.36
C VAL A 324 -8.77 9.24 -11.69
N VAL A 325 -7.79 9.18 -10.78
CA VAL A 325 -6.51 8.50 -10.98
C VAL A 325 -6.69 7.00 -11.27
N THR A 326 -7.41 6.30 -10.40
CA THR A 326 -7.55 4.82 -10.47
C THR A 326 -8.37 4.39 -11.67
N PHE A 327 -9.40 5.16 -12.03
CA PHE A 327 -10.22 4.90 -13.21
C PHE A 327 -9.46 5.23 -14.49
N THR A 328 -8.79 6.39 -14.56
CA THR A 328 -7.95 6.74 -15.73
C THR A 328 -6.88 5.68 -15.98
N TYR A 329 -6.22 5.20 -14.92
CA TYR A 329 -5.18 4.20 -15.04
C TYR A 329 -5.69 2.91 -15.67
N ILE A 330 -6.79 2.33 -15.17
CA ILE A 330 -7.29 1.05 -15.68
C ILE A 330 -7.80 1.18 -17.13
N LEU A 331 -8.17 2.38 -17.58
CA LEU A 331 -8.50 2.60 -18.99
C LEU A 331 -7.24 2.59 -19.87
N GLN A 332 -6.11 3.13 -19.40
CA GLN A 332 -4.87 3.26 -20.19
C GLN A 332 -3.95 2.05 -20.10
N ALA A 333 -3.92 1.39 -18.95
CA ALA A 333 -2.88 0.44 -18.60
C ALA A 333 -2.89 -0.80 -19.52
N PRO A 334 -1.72 -1.42 -19.77
CA PRO A 334 -1.62 -2.64 -20.58
C PRO A 334 -2.45 -3.81 -20.05
N GLU A 335 -2.63 -3.89 -18.74
CA GLU A 335 -3.46 -4.89 -18.05
C GLU A 335 -4.96 -4.52 -18.03
N GLY A 336 -5.31 -3.31 -18.46
CA GLY A 336 -6.66 -2.78 -18.50
C GLY A 336 -7.20 -2.69 -19.94
N LEU A 337 -7.86 -1.57 -20.26
CA LEU A 337 -8.55 -1.41 -21.56
C LEU A 337 -7.67 -0.88 -22.69
N LYS A 338 -6.41 -0.50 -22.43
CA LYS A 338 -5.44 0.01 -23.42
C LYS A 338 -5.97 1.17 -24.29
N LEU A 339 -6.84 1.99 -23.72
CA LEU A 339 -7.44 3.14 -24.40
C LEU A 339 -6.45 4.31 -24.48
N PRO A 340 -6.50 5.13 -25.54
CA PRO A 340 -5.66 6.30 -25.67
C PRO A 340 -5.99 7.35 -24.59
N VAL A 341 -5.01 8.23 -24.36
CA VAL A 341 -5.10 9.34 -23.39
C VAL A 341 -6.29 10.27 -23.67
N SER A 342 -6.63 10.47 -24.96
CA SER A 342 -7.75 11.32 -25.39
C SER A 342 -9.12 10.84 -24.88
N ILE A 343 -9.30 9.55 -24.62
CA ILE A 343 -10.55 8.97 -24.13
C ILE A 343 -10.48 8.78 -22.61
N SER A 344 -9.37 8.24 -22.13
CA SER A 344 -9.21 7.85 -20.73
C SER A 344 -9.20 9.03 -19.77
N TYR A 345 -8.61 10.17 -20.15
CA TYR A 345 -8.61 11.38 -19.30
C TYR A 345 -10.04 11.93 -19.10
N PRO A 346 -10.82 12.27 -20.15
CA PRO A 346 -12.20 12.70 -19.96
C PRO A 346 -13.06 11.69 -19.19
N ALA A 347 -12.93 10.39 -19.51
CA ALA A 347 -13.68 9.34 -18.82
C ALA A 347 -13.34 9.27 -17.31
N GLY A 348 -12.06 9.43 -16.96
CA GLY A 348 -11.60 9.57 -15.58
C GLY A 348 -12.25 10.73 -14.84
N PHE A 349 -12.24 11.92 -15.43
CA PHE A 349 -12.86 13.11 -14.82
C PHE A 349 -14.38 12.96 -14.67
N VAL A 350 -15.05 12.38 -15.67
CA VAL A 350 -16.49 12.08 -15.61
C VAL A 350 -16.78 11.10 -14.46
N PHE A 351 -15.98 10.04 -14.32
CA PHE A 351 -16.14 9.09 -13.22
C PHE A 351 -15.95 9.75 -11.85
N GLY A 352 -14.90 10.57 -11.68
CA GLY A 352 -14.69 11.33 -10.44
C GLY A 352 -15.85 12.27 -10.12
N ALA A 353 -16.37 12.99 -11.14
CA ALA A 353 -17.52 13.86 -10.99
C ALA A 353 -18.79 13.08 -10.59
N ILE A 354 -19.02 11.90 -11.15
CA ILE A 354 -20.13 11.01 -10.77
C ILE A 354 -19.98 10.57 -9.31
N CYS A 355 -18.79 10.14 -8.88
CA CYS A 355 -18.55 9.76 -7.48
C CYS A 355 -18.82 10.92 -6.52
N LEU A 356 -18.34 12.11 -6.85
CA LEU A 356 -18.57 13.32 -6.06
C LEU A 356 -20.05 13.69 -6.02
N PHE A 357 -20.75 13.64 -7.15
CA PHE A 357 -22.18 13.90 -7.23
C PHE A 357 -22.98 12.91 -6.35
N LEU A 358 -22.65 11.61 -6.43
CA LEU A 358 -23.27 10.58 -5.60
C LEU A 358 -23.03 10.83 -4.10
N PHE A 359 -21.83 11.25 -3.73
CA PHE A 359 -21.53 11.65 -2.36
C PHE A 359 -22.41 12.82 -1.92
N VAL A 360 -22.39 13.94 -2.64
CA VAL A 360 -23.14 15.15 -2.28
C VAL A 360 -24.65 14.87 -2.22
N LYS A 361 -25.18 14.09 -3.17
CA LYS A 361 -26.59 13.69 -3.19
C LYS A 361 -26.96 12.90 -1.93
N ASN A 362 -26.19 11.86 -1.60
CA ASN A 362 -26.53 10.95 -0.51
C ASN A 362 -26.22 11.52 0.88
N THR A 363 -25.37 12.54 1.00
CA THR A 363 -25.05 13.16 2.29
C THR A 363 -25.85 14.44 2.51
N PHE A 364 -25.71 15.43 1.64
CA PHE A 364 -26.27 16.77 1.83
C PHE A 364 -27.69 16.92 1.29
N MET A 365 -28.02 16.33 0.13
CA MET A 365 -29.35 16.50 -0.46
C MET A 365 -30.42 15.66 0.25
N SER A 366 -30.09 14.42 0.64
CA SER A 366 -30.99 13.59 1.45
C SER A 366 -31.30 14.19 2.82
N ARG A 367 -30.32 14.82 3.48
CA ARG A 367 -30.54 15.50 4.78
C ARG A 367 -31.51 16.68 4.65
N LYS A 368 -31.34 17.53 3.64
CA LYS A 368 -32.28 18.65 3.37
C LYS A 368 -33.70 18.18 3.14
N GLN A 369 -33.87 17.03 2.46
CA GLN A 369 -35.20 16.44 2.24
C GLN A 369 -35.82 15.94 3.56
N GLU A 370 -35.05 15.26 4.41
CA GLU A 370 -35.52 14.80 5.73
C GLU A 370 -35.88 15.97 6.67
N GLU A 371 -35.05 17.02 6.73
CA GLU A 371 -35.32 18.23 7.52
C GLU A 371 -36.57 18.96 7.02
N SER A 372 -36.71 19.15 5.70
CA SER A 372 -37.91 19.78 5.11
C SER A 372 -39.20 18.96 5.32
N SER A 373 -39.08 17.64 5.45
CA SER A 373 -40.23 16.75 5.70
C SER A 373 -40.66 16.83 7.17
N GLN A 374 -39.72 16.99 8.10
CA GLN A 374 -39.99 17.15 9.53
C GLN A 374 -40.55 18.53 9.89
N GLU A 375 -40.17 19.60 9.16
CA GLU A 375 -40.75 20.94 9.35
C GLU A 375 -42.16 21.09 8.76
N SER A 376 -42.59 20.15 7.90
CA SER A 376 -43.91 20.15 7.27
C SER A 376 -45.00 19.37 8.04
N ILE A 377 -44.63 18.76 9.17
CA ILE A 377 -45.50 18.04 10.12
C ILE A 377 -45.62 18.88 11.38
#